data_AF-A0A327KE08-F1
#
_entry.id   AF-A0A327KE08-F1
#
_cell.length_a   1.000
_cell.length_b   1.000
_cell.length_c   1.000
_cell.angle_alpha   90.00
_cell.angle_beta   90.00
_cell.angle_gamma   90.00
#
_symmetry.space_group_name_H-M   'P 1'
#
loop_
_entity.id
_entity.type
_entity.pdbx_description
1 polymer ?
#
loop_
_entity_poly.entity_id
_entity_poly.type
_entity_poly.pdbx_seq_one_letter_code
_entity_poly.pdbx_strand_id
1 'polypeptide(L)'
;MDELLTWLKSQHNGLRTYKDFQQRVLHLATTDREHVALYQILGLLVGRFIDSYEEHPLTGDVADQAFDHLIAFTERATASLRAPAAEQLATLNAIAAADLG
;
A
#
# COMPACT_ATOMS: atom_id res chain seq x y z
N MET A 1 -3.37 -11.58 0.64
CA MET A 1 -2.31 -10.57 0.46
C MET A 1 -1.22 -10.99 -0.51
N ASP A 2 -0.76 -12.25 -0.52
CA ASP A 2 0.26 -12.71 -1.47
C ASP A 2 -0.11 -12.47 -2.95
N GLU A 3 -1.39 -12.67 -3.30
CA GLU A 3 -1.92 -12.36 -4.63
C GLU A 3 -1.85 -10.86 -4.96
N LEU A 4 -2.14 -9.98 -3.99
CA LEU A 4 -2.03 -8.54 -4.16
C LEU A 4 -0.58 -8.12 -4.37
N LEU A 5 0.34 -8.67 -3.58
CA LEU A 5 1.77 -8.41 -3.71
C LEU A 5 2.33 -8.89 -5.05
N THR A 6 1.93 -10.10 -5.48
CA THR A 6 2.31 -10.65 -6.78
C THR A 6 1.78 -9.78 -7.92
N TRP A 7 0.51 -9.37 -7.83
CA TRP A 7 -0.08 -8.44 -8.78
C TRP A 7 0.70 -7.12 -8.81
N LEU A 8 0.95 -6.49 -7.65
CA LEU A 8 1.66 -5.22 -7.54
C LEU A 8 3.03 -5.28 -8.21
N LYS A 9 3.84 -6.30 -7.91
CA LYS A 9 5.19 -6.50 -8.49
C LYS A 9 5.22 -6.66 -10.01
N SER A 10 4.08 -6.98 -10.63
CA SER A 10 3.95 -7.09 -12.10
C SER A 10 3.46 -5.81 -12.77
N GLN A 11 3.11 -4.77 -12.00
CA GLN A 11 2.61 -3.52 -12.55
C GLN A 11 3.75 -2.55 -12.87
N HIS A 12 3.43 -1.52 -13.67
CA HIS A 12 4.28 -0.35 -13.86
C HIS A 12 4.02 0.70 -12.77
N ASN A 13 4.98 1.57 -12.52
CA ASN A 13 4.97 2.64 -11.50
C ASN A 13 4.05 3.85 -11.81
N GLY A 14 3.08 3.72 -12.73
CA GLY A 14 2.17 4.80 -13.09
C GLY A 14 1.03 5.03 -12.10
N LEU A 15 0.46 6.24 -12.06
CA LEU A 15 -0.61 6.64 -11.12
C LEU A 15 -1.82 5.68 -11.11
N ARG A 16 -2.13 5.06 -12.25
CA ARG A 16 -3.20 4.05 -12.36
C ARG A 16 -2.98 2.86 -11.43
N THR A 17 -1.74 2.40 -11.28
CA THR A 17 -1.39 1.28 -10.40
C THR A 17 -1.75 1.56 -8.96
N TYR A 18 -1.52 2.79 -8.49
CA TYR A 18 -1.88 3.22 -7.15
C TYR A 18 -3.40 3.24 -6.95
N LYS A 19 -4.16 3.76 -7.93
CA LYS A 19 -5.64 3.74 -7.91
C LYS A 19 -6.17 2.30 -7.86
N ASP A 20 -5.65 1.42 -8.71
CA ASP A 20 -6.04 0.01 -8.76
C ASP A 20 -5.63 -0.73 -7.46
N PHE A 21 -4.48 -0.42 -6.88
CA PHE A 21 -4.03 -0.97 -5.60
C PHE A 21 -4.98 -0.55 -4.47
N GLN A 22 -5.32 0.74 -4.39
CA GLN A 22 -6.24 1.29 -3.38
C GLN A 22 -7.60 0.57 -3.43
N GLN A 23 -8.17 0.40 -4.62
CA GLN A 23 -9.42 -0.32 -4.79
C GLN A 23 -9.33 -1.77 -4.29
N ARG A 24 -8.23 -2.47 -4.60
CA ARG A 24 -8.02 -3.86 -4.18
C ARG A 24 -7.89 -3.99 -2.65
N VAL A 25 -7.11 -3.14 -2.00
CA VAL A 25 -7.00 -3.19 -0.52
C VAL A 25 -8.32 -2.83 0.15
N LEU A 26 -9.05 -1.84 -0.35
CA LEU A 26 -10.36 -1.49 0.20
C LEU A 26 -11.39 -2.60 -0.03
N HIS A 27 -11.30 -3.35 -1.13
CA HIS A 27 -12.11 -4.55 -1.31
C HIS A 27 -11.75 -5.65 -0.28
N LEU A 28 -10.46 -5.90 -0.05
CA LEU A 28 -10.02 -6.84 1.00
C LEU A 28 -10.53 -6.44 2.39
N ALA A 29 -10.60 -5.14 2.68
CA ALA A 29 -11.18 -4.65 3.93
C ALA A 29 -12.67 -5.03 4.13
N THR A 30 -13.39 -5.35 3.05
CA THR A 30 -14.79 -5.82 3.12
C THR A 30 -14.92 -7.33 3.31
N THR A 31 -13.90 -8.10 2.93
CA THR A 31 -13.95 -9.57 2.87
C THR A 31 -13.14 -10.24 3.97
N ASP A 32 -12.09 -9.59 4.49
CA ASP A 32 -11.24 -10.07 5.58
C ASP A 32 -11.35 -9.13 6.79
N ARG A 33 -12.19 -9.53 7.76
CA ARG A 33 -12.50 -8.73 8.95
C ARG A 33 -11.38 -8.70 9.98
N GLU A 34 -10.42 -9.63 9.94
CA GLU A 34 -9.35 -9.72 10.92
C GLU A 34 -8.29 -8.63 10.68
N HIS A 35 -8.07 -8.25 9.42
CA HIS A 35 -7.00 -7.34 9.03
C HIS A 35 -7.48 -6.01 8.44
N VAL A 36 -8.73 -5.62 8.71
CA VAL A 36 -9.37 -4.39 8.17
C VAL A 36 -8.51 -3.16 8.38
N ALA A 37 -7.93 -2.97 9.58
CA ALA A 37 -7.10 -1.81 9.88
C ALA A 37 -5.87 -1.71 8.95
N LEU A 38 -5.24 -2.84 8.65
CA LEU A 38 -4.09 -2.91 7.75
C LEU A 38 -4.48 -2.49 6.33
N TYR A 39 -5.59 -3.01 5.82
CA TYR A 39 -6.07 -2.67 4.49
C TYR A 39 -6.48 -1.19 4.37
N GLN A 40 -7.15 -0.65 5.39
CA GLN A 40 -7.54 0.76 5.43
C GLN A 40 -6.32 1.69 5.47
N ILE A 41 -5.32 1.37 6.28
CA ILE A 41 -4.09 2.17 6.40
C ILE A 41 -3.28 2.14 5.09
N LEU A 42 -3.19 0.99 4.42
CA LEU A 42 -2.58 0.90 3.08
C LEU A 42 -3.37 1.73 2.04
N GLY A 43 -4.70 1.68 2.08
CA GLY A 43 -5.55 2.48 1.21
C GLY A 43 -5.39 3.99 1.44
N LEU A 44 -5.20 4.41 2.70
CA LEU A 44 -4.91 5.79 3.08
C LEU A 44 -3.53 6.25 2.62
N LEU A 45 -2.49 5.42 2.79
CA LEU A 45 -1.12 5.70 2.33
C LEU A 45 -1.11 6.00 0.83
N VAL A 46 -1.71 5.12 0.05
CA VAL A 46 -1.76 5.26 -1.41
C VAL A 46 -2.71 6.39 -1.84
N GLY A 47 -3.80 6.61 -1.10
CA GLY A 47 -4.72 7.73 -1.34
C GLY A 47 -4.03 9.09 -1.28
N ARG A 48 -3.24 9.35 -0.22
CA ARG A 48 -2.48 10.61 -0.09
C ARG A 48 -1.52 10.84 -1.25
N PHE A 49 -0.88 9.77 -1.71
CA PHE A 49 0.00 9.84 -2.89
C PHE A 49 -0.80 10.16 -4.15
N ILE A 50 -1.94 9.50 -4.38
CA ILE A 50 -2.80 9.80 -5.52
C ILE A 50 -3.22 11.27 -5.53
N ASP A 51 -3.71 11.78 -4.39
CA ASP A 51 -4.19 13.15 -4.26
C ASP A 51 -3.08 14.17 -4.57
N SER A 52 -1.83 13.87 -4.18
CA SER A 52 -0.68 14.77 -4.40
C SER A 52 -0.26 14.88 -5.88
N TYR A 53 -0.49 13.84 -6.68
CA TYR A 53 -0.05 13.73 -8.07
C TYR A 53 -1.21 13.68 -9.09
N GLU A 54 -2.46 13.87 -8.65
CA GLU A 54 -3.59 14.02 -9.56
C GLU A 54 -3.53 15.36 -10.33
N GLU A 55 -2.97 16.40 -9.71
CA GLU A 55 -2.80 17.72 -10.33
C GLU A 55 -1.39 17.97 -10.91
N HIS A 56 -0.40 17.15 -10.52
CA HIS A 56 1.00 17.32 -10.91
C HIS A 56 1.58 16.03 -11.50
N PRO A 57 2.16 16.06 -12.71
CA PRO A 57 2.70 14.86 -13.33
C PRO A 57 3.85 14.27 -12.50
N LEU A 58 3.78 12.96 -12.26
CA LEU A 58 4.87 12.17 -11.69
C LEU A 58 6.12 12.32 -12.55
N THR A 59 7.22 12.78 -11.95
CA THR A 59 8.55 12.64 -12.56
C THR A 59 9.00 11.18 -12.46
N GLY A 60 9.89 10.75 -13.37
CA GLY A 60 10.35 9.35 -13.42
C GLY A 60 10.94 8.87 -12.10
N ASP A 61 11.83 9.68 -11.50
CA ASP A 61 12.53 9.33 -10.25
C ASP A 61 11.55 9.16 -9.06
N VAL A 62 10.54 10.04 -8.96
CA VAL A 62 9.52 9.96 -7.92
C VAL A 62 8.64 8.73 -8.11
N ALA A 63 8.29 8.41 -9.36
CA ALA A 63 7.48 7.23 -9.67
C ALA A 63 8.19 5.93 -9.27
N ASP A 64 9.49 5.80 -9.60
CA ASP A 64 10.30 4.64 -9.24
C ASP A 64 10.41 4.49 -7.72
N GLN A 65 10.79 5.56 -7.01
CA GLN A 65 10.94 5.53 -5.56
C GLN A 65 9.62 5.18 -4.83
N ALA A 66 8.52 5.81 -5.23
CA ALA A 66 7.22 5.55 -4.64
C ALA A 66 6.73 4.12 -4.87
N PHE A 67 7.08 3.54 -6.02
CA PHE A 67 6.72 2.17 -6.34
C PHE A 67 7.49 1.17 -5.50
N ASP A 68 8.80 1.37 -5.33
CA ASP A 68 9.64 0.54 -4.47
C ASP A 68 9.19 0.62 -3.00
N HIS A 69 8.86 1.82 -2.51
CA HIS A 69 8.28 2.00 -1.17
C HIS A 69 6.96 1.26 -1.01
N LEU A 70 6.04 1.36 -1.98
CA LEU A 70 4.76 0.67 -1.92
C LEU A 70 4.94 -0.85 -1.88
N ILE A 71 5.88 -1.39 -2.67
CA ILE A 71 6.23 -2.82 -2.62
C ILE A 71 6.74 -3.19 -1.23
N ALA A 72 7.71 -2.46 -0.70
CA ALA A 72 8.30 -2.75 0.62
C ALA A 72 7.27 -2.72 1.75
N PHE A 73 6.36 -1.74 1.76
CA PHE A 73 5.28 -1.69 2.75
C PHE A 73 4.28 -2.83 2.57
N THR A 74 3.97 -3.22 1.33
CA THR A 74 3.07 -4.35 1.04
C THR A 74 3.68 -5.69 1.44
N GLU A 75 4.99 -5.87 1.27
CA GLU A 75 5.73 -7.05 1.74
C GLU A 75 5.69 -7.15 3.26
N ARG A 76 6.01 -6.04 3.95
CA ARG A 76 5.96 -5.97 5.42
C ARG A 76 4.55 -6.24 5.94
N ALA A 77 3.53 -5.64 5.31
CA ALA A 77 2.14 -5.87 5.64
C ALA A 77 1.76 -7.36 5.50
N THR A 78 2.16 -7.99 4.40
CA THR A 78 1.90 -9.42 4.14
C THR A 78 2.55 -10.31 5.19
N ALA A 79 3.81 -10.04 5.55
CA ALA A 79 4.50 -10.78 6.60
C ALA A 79 3.83 -10.59 7.98
N SER A 80 3.31 -9.39 8.26
CA SER A 80 2.70 -9.08 9.56
C SER A 80 1.38 -9.82 9.83
N LEU A 81 0.64 -10.27 8.80
CA LEU A 81 -0.67 -10.93 8.97
C LEU A 81 -0.62 -12.17 9.88
N ARG A 82 0.53 -12.84 9.97
CA ARG A 82 0.72 -14.02 10.82
C ARG A 82 1.63 -13.76 12.02
N ALA A 83 2.02 -12.51 12.23
CA ALA A 83 2.90 -12.10 13.30
C ALA A 83 2.11 -11.89 14.61
N PRO A 84 2.78 -11.90 15.78
CA PRO A 84 2.16 -11.52 17.04
C PRO A 84 1.54 -10.11 17.01
N ALA A 85 0.51 -9.88 17.82
CA ALA A 85 -0.25 -8.61 17.82
C ALA A 85 0.62 -7.35 18.00
N ALA A 86 1.69 -7.44 18.80
CA ALA A 86 2.63 -6.33 18.98
C ALA A 86 3.35 -5.95 17.68
N GLU A 87 3.73 -6.94 16.87
CA GLU A 87 4.41 -6.74 15.58
C GLU A 87 3.43 -6.28 14.50
N GLN A 88 2.19 -6.77 14.54
CA GLN A 88 1.10 -6.26 13.70
C GLN A 88 0.89 -4.76 13.97
N LEU A 89 0.73 -4.37 15.23
CA LEU A 89 0.54 -2.96 15.61
C LEU A 89 1.75 -2.09 15.22
N ALA A 90 2.97 -2.58 15.43
CA ALA A 90 4.18 -1.87 14.99
C ALA A 90 4.21 -1.67 13.47
N THR A 91 3.73 -2.65 12.70
CA THR A 91 3.61 -2.56 11.24
C THR A 91 2.55 -1.56 10.82
N LEU A 92 1.36 -1.58 11.45
CA LEU A 92 0.30 -0.61 11.22
C LEU A 92 0.80 0.82 11.45
N ASN A 93 1.48 1.07 12.57
CA ASN A 93 2.03 2.38 12.90
C ASN A 93 3.10 2.84 11.90
N ALA A 94 3.97 1.92 11.46
CA ALA A 94 5.00 2.23 10.48
C ALA A 94 4.39 2.64 9.13
N ILE A 95 3.37 1.93 8.65
CA ILE A 95 2.68 2.25 7.39
C ILE A 95 1.87 3.55 7.53
N ALA A 96 1.20 3.76 8.67
CA ALA A 96 0.41 4.96 8.91
C ALA A 96 1.26 6.24 8.90
N ALA A 97 2.48 6.17 9.44
CA ALA A 97 3.43 7.29 9.48
C ALA A 97 4.24 7.46 8.19
N ALA A 98 4.13 6.53 7.23
CA ALA A 98 4.91 6.54 6.01
C ALA A 98 4.40 7.55 4.98
N ASP A 99 5.27 7.88 4.05
CA ASP A 99 4.96 8.54 2.79
C ASP A 99 5.60 7.73 1.63
N LEU A 100 5.01 7.79 0.44
CA LEU A 100 5.53 7.08 -0.74
C LEU A 100 6.53 7.94 -1.52
N GLY A 101 6.47 9.27 -1.46
CA GLY A 101 7.39 10.16 -2.16
C GLY A 101 7.27 11.60 -1.71
#